data_AF-Q5BC23-F1
#
_entry.id   AF-Q5BC23-F1
#
_cell.length_a   1.000
_cell.length_b   1.000
_cell.length_c   1.000
_cell.angle_alpha   90.00
_cell.angle_beta   90.00
_cell.angle_gamma   90.00
#
_symmetry.space_group_name_H-M   'P 1'
#
loop_
_entity.id
_entity.type
_entity.pdbx_description
1 polymer ?
#
loop_
_entity_poly.entity_id
_entity_poly.type
_entity_poly.pdbx_seq_one_letter_code
_entity_poly.pdbx_strand_id
1 'polypeptide(L)'
;MGLLRTIALVILGFSAFIFTVLFGRLPVFRKTPIGLLHRIIWLHIPHGISYIDARLFNGRILRSWGQAGNYILYENHPLVLIFFTTILVIGELIFIPSAWPRISVMHQLYIPIIIALPYYFLYVSVVTKSYITPDNHAEEMKRYPYDKVIFHPGHSCETCHFLKPARSKHCSYCKRCVSRQDHHCIWLTNCVGLNNYHYFLYLLLSLSVMLTYGSWLGYSLLSQTLDRLIPPSSPVRLRKQSWPTFLNMWAAVVAYDTRIGGVTMLMFMTAPLAFAFLVYHVYLIWAGMTTNESAKWSDWKDDITDGMAFKFIGDHKRSDSPLLESAETADSWPGYSDQILVLTEGDPPKEGHQVHKSSNDVIQPTNPDAPIDRRFARVRSMKEIDNIYDLGFWNNLCHVFGNYAAGKAHRA
;
A
#
# COMPACT_ATOMS: atom_id res chain seq x y z
N MET A 1 16.58 30.58 -27.35
CA MET A 1 15.79 29.39 -27.70
C MET A 1 16.50 28.05 -27.46
N GLY A 2 17.85 27.99 -27.38
CA GLY A 2 18.58 26.72 -27.20
C GLY A 2 18.19 25.92 -25.96
N LEU A 3 18.26 26.53 -24.76
CA LEU A 3 17.99 25.81 -23.50
C LEU A 3 16.56 25.24 -23.42
N LEU A 4 15.54 26.04 -23.75
CA LEU A 4 14.14 25.57 -23.72
C LEU A 4 13.92 24.41 -24.70
N ARG A 5 14.48 24.50 -25.91
CA ARG A 5 14.46 23.41 -26.89
C ARG A 5 15.16 22.16 -26.34
N THR A 6 16.32 22.30 -25.72
CA THR A 6 17.05 21.16 -25.12
C THR A 6 16.24 20.51 -24.00
N ILE A 7 15.70 21.30 -23.06
CA ILE A 7 14.85 20.79 -21.98
C ILE A 7 13.63 20.06 -22.54
N ALA A 8 12.95 20.65 -23.52
CA ALA A 8 11.80 20.02 -24.17
C ALA A 8 12.17 18.71 -24.86
N LEU A 9 13.30 18.65 -25.57
CA LEU A 9 13.78 17.42 -26.21
C LEU A 9 14.14 16.33 -25.20
N VAL A 10 14.74 16.68 -24.06
CA VAL A 10 15.05 15.73 -22.98
C VAL A 10 13.76 15.17 -22.38
N ILE A 11 12.80 16.03 -22.06
CA ILE A 11 11.49 15.62 -21.53
C ILE A 11 10.76 14.72 -22.53
N LEU A 12 10.68 15.13 -23.80
CA LEU A 12 10.02 14.34 -24.84
C LEU A 12 10.72 13.01 -25.09
N GLY A 13 12.05 12.99 -25.14
CA GLY A 13 12.84 11.75 -25.32
C GLY A 13 12.63 10.77 -24.17
N PHE A 14 12.70 11.25 -22.92
CA PHE A 14 12.46 10.42 -21.75
C PHE A 14 11.01 9.93 -21.69
N SER A 15 10.04 10.80 -21.99
CA SER A 15 8.62 10.44 -22.02
C SER A 15 8.31 9.41 -23.10
N ALA A 16 8.90 9.54 -24.29
CA ALA A 16 8.77 8.57 -25.37
C ALA A 16 9.41 7.21 -25.01
N PHE A 17 10.57 7.22 -24.34
CA PHE A 17 11.20 6.01 -23.82
C PHE A 17 10.30 5.30 -22.81
N ILE A 18 9.86 6.00 -21.76
CA ILE A 18 8.98 5.44 -20.73
C ILE A 18 7.68 4.92 -21.34
N PHE A 19 7.06 5.68 -22.24
CA PHE A 19 5.86 5.26 -22.95
C PHE A 19 6.09 3.96 -23.72
N THR A 20 7.21 3.86 -24.45
CA THR A 20 7.56 2.66 -25.23
C THR A 20 7.79 1.45 -24.33
N VAL A 21 8.50 1.63 -23.21
CA VAL A 21 8.77 0.57 -22.24
C VAL A 21 7.47 0.02 -21.64
N LEU A 22 6.54 0.90 -21.25
CA LEU A 22 5.31 0.51 -20.56
C LEU A 22 4.18 0.05 -21.50
N PHE A 23 3.97 0.76 -22.62
CA PHE A 23 2.81 0.57 -23.49
C PHE A 23 3.13 -0.11 -24.83
N GLY A 24 4.41 -0.23 -25.21
CA GLY A 24 4.79 -0.81 -26.50
C GLY A 24 4.39 -2.28 -26.70
N ARG A 25 4.03 -3.00 -25.63
CA ARG A 25 3.48 -4.37 -25.67
C ARG A 25 2.02 -4.45 -26.11
N LEU A 26 1.28 -3.33 -26.13
CA LEU A 26 -0.14 -3.33 -26.46
C LEU A 26 -0.37 -3.81 -27.91
N PRO A 27 -1.45 -4.58 -28.18
CA PRO A 27 -1.73 -5.11 -29.52
C PRO A 27 -1.77 -4.04 -30.63
N VAL A 28 -2.26 -2.84 -30.31
CA VAL A 28 -2.33 -1.70 -31.24
C VAL A 28 -0.96 -1.27 -31.80
N PHE A 29 0.13 -1.52 -31.07
CA PHE A 29 1.49 -1.13 -31.47
C PHE A 29 2.31 -2.28 -32.07
N ARG A 30 1.77 -3.51 -32.18
CA ARG A 30 2.54 -4.71 -32.54
C ARG A 30 3.34 -4.57 -33.84
N LYS A 31 2.82 -3.85 -34.85
CA LYS A 31 3.45 -3.61 -36.16
C LYS A 31 3.90 -2.16 -36.38
N THR A 32 4.06 -1.38 -35.30
CA THR A 32 4.49 0.01 -35.37
C THR A 32 5.96 0.17 -34.93
N PRO A 33 6.59 1.33 -35.20
CA PRO A 33 7.93 1.62 -34.67
C PRO A 33 8.01 1.52 -33.14
N ILE A 34 6.94 1.85 -32.42
CA ILE A 34 6.87 1.74 -30.96
C ILE A 34 6.97 0.26 -30.54
N GLY A 35 6.22 -0.64 -31.20
CA GLY A 35 6.32 -2.07 -30.94
C GLY A 35 7.69 -2.66 -31.31
N LEU A 36 8.33 -2.15 -32.39
CA LEU A 36 9.70 -2.53 -32.73
C LEU A 36 10.68 -2.10 -31.62
N LEU A 37 10.64 -0.84 -31.19
CA LEU A 37 11.50 -0.32 -30.12
C LEU A 37 11.30 -1.08 -28.81
N HIS A 38 10.06 -1.38 -28.45
CA HIS A 38 9.75 -2.21 -27.28
C HIS A 38 10.41 -3.58 -27.36
N ARG A 39 10.32 -4.28 -28.51
CA ARG A 39 11.02 -5.56 -28.73
C ARG A 39 12.53 -5.42 -28.69
N ILE A 40 13.08 -4.32 -29.22
CA ILE A 40 14.52 -4.04 -29.12
C ILE A 40 14.95 -3.95 -27.66
N ILE A 41 14.23 -3.17 -26.86
CA ILE A 41 14.55 -2.94 -25.43
C ILE A 41 14.38 -4.21 -24.61
N TRP A 42 13.27 -4.93 -24.76
CA TRP A 42 12.93 -6.05 -23.86
C TRP A 42 13.36 -7.43 -24.34
N LEU A 43 13.65 -7.61 -25.64
CA LEU A 43 14.04 -8.91 -26.20
C LEU A 43 15.45 -8.86 -26.80
N HIS A 44 15.67 -8.00 -27.79
CA HIS A 44 16.92 -8.04 -28.56
C HIS A 44 18.14 -7.59 -27.74
N ILE A 45 18.04 -6.50 -26.97
CA ILE A 45 19.13 -6.04 -26.12
C ILE A 45 19.47 -7.10 -25.04
N PRO A 46 18.50 -7.63 -24.25
CA PRO A 46 18.78 -8.69 -23.29
C PRO A 46 19.37 -9.97 -23.92
N HIS A 47 18.86 -10.41 -25.08
CA HIS A 47 19.44 -11.55 -25.80
C HIS A 47 20.86 -11.27 -26.28
N GLY A 48 21.15 -10.06 -26.77
CA GLY A 48 22.50 -9.64 -27.15
C GLY A 48 23.46 -9.64 -25.96
N ILE A 49 23.04 -9.10 -24.81
CA ILE A 49 23.81 -9.13 -23.57
C ILE A 49 24.07 -10.58 -23.13
N SER A 50 23.04 -11.43 -23.16
CA SER A 50 23.16 -12.86 -22.82
C SER A 50 24.14 -13.60 -23.74
N TYR A 51 24.11 -13.33 -25.05
CA TYR A 51 25.05 -13.90 -26.00
C TYR A 51 26.50 -13.46 -25.73
N ILE A 52 26.71 -12.18 -25.47
CA ILE A 52 28.04 -11.63 -25.14
C ILE A 52 28.56 -12.23 -23.83
N ASP A 53 27.72 -12.31 -22.79
CA ASP A 53 28.07 -12.90 -21.49
C ASP A 53 28.39 -14.40 -21.61
N ALA A 54 27.60 -15.15 -22.40
CA ALA A 54 27.87 -16.55 -22.67
C ALA A 54 29.25 -16.75 -23.35
N ARG A 55 29.60 -15.87 -24.30
CA ARG A 55 30.84 -15.97 -25.07
C ARG A 55 32.09 -15.52 -24.31
N LEU A 56 31.99 -14.45 -23.52
CA LEU A 56 33.15 -13.84 -22.85
C LEU A 56 33.32 -14.32 -21.40
N PHE A 57 32.22 -14.64 -20.71
CA PHE A 57 32.23 -14.92 -19.27
C PHE A 57 31.47 -16.20 -18.89
N ASN A 58 31.14 -17.06 -19.85
CA ASN A 58 30.39 -18.32 -19.64
C ASN A 58 29.05 -18.13 -18.91
N GLY A 59 28.37 -17.01 -19.15
CA GLY A 59 27.05 -16.74 -18.55
C GLY A 59 27.10 -16.36 -17.06
N ARG A 60 28.28 -16.07 -16.52
CA ARG A 60 28.46 -15.78 -15.08
C ARG A 60 27.87 -14.42 -14.71
N ILE A 61 27.95 -13.42 -15.58
CA ILE A 61 27.45 -12.06 -15.26
C ILE A 61 25.94 -12.08 -15.15
N LEU A 62 25.23 -12.64 -16.13
CA LEU A 62 23.78 -12.68 -16.15
C LEU A 62 23.24 -13.56 -15.01
N ARG A 63 23.94 -14.65 -14.68
CA ARG A 63 23.60 -15.47 -13.50
C ARG A 63 23.75 -14.68 -12.21
N SER A 64 24.88 -13.99 -12.02
CA SER A 64 25.12 -13.17 -10.84
C SER A 64 24.11 -12.01 -10.73
N TRP A 65 23.79 -11.38 -11.87
CA TRP A 65 22.80 -10.31 -11.94
C TRP A 65 21.39 -10.81 -11.63
N GLY A 66 21.01 -11.98 -12.16
CA GLY A 66 19.72 -12.62 -11.86
C GLY A 66 19.59 -13.01 -10.40
N GLN A 67 20.66 -13.55 -9.79
CA GLN A 67 20.70 -13.84 -8.36
C GLN A 67 20.57 -12.58 -7.50
N ALA A 68 21.34 -11.52 -7.82
CA ALA A 68 21.25 -10.24 -7.13
C ALA A 68 19.86 -9.60 -7.29
N GLY A 69 19.31 -9.62 -8.50
CA GLY A 69 17.96 -9.13 -8.79
C GLY A 69 16.89 -9.90 -8.03
N ASN A 70 16.99 -11.23 -7.95
CA ASN A 70 16.06 -12.03 -7.17
C ASN A 70 16.14 -11.73 -5.67
N TYR A 71 17.35 -11.58 -5.13
CA TYR A 71 17.56 -11.19 -3.74
C TYR A 71 16.96 -9.81 -3.44
N ILE A 72 17.13 -8.83 -4.33
CA ILE A 72 16.61 -7.47 -4.15
C ILE A 72 15.09 -7.39 -4.34
N LEU A 73 14.51 -8.17 -5.26
CA LEU A 73 13.10 -8.01 -5.64
C LEU A 73 12.15 -9.02 -4.98
N TYR A 74 12.62 -10.18 -4.55
CA TYR A 74 11.77 -11.28 -4.09
C TYR A 74 12.10 -11.81 -2.69
N GLU A 75 13.16 -11.30 -2.04
CA GLU A 75 13.54 -11.70 -0.69
C GLU A 75 13.43 -10.54 0.30
N ASN A 76 13.33 -10.88 1.59
CA ASN A 76 13.42 -9.91 2.67
C ASN A 76 14.88 -9.52 2.89
N HIS A 77 15.23 -8.26 2.63
CA HIS A 77 16.57 -7.74 2.84
C HIS A 77 16.55 -6.33 3.47
N PRO A 78 17.59 -5.94 4.24
CA PRO A 78 17.60 -4.69 4.99
C PRO A 78 17.92 -3.44 4.15
N LEU A 79 18.32 -3.59 2.88
CA LEU A 79 18.86 -2.47 2.09
C LEU A 79 17.90 -1.27 1.96
N VAL A 80 16.60 -1.51 1.75
CA VAL A 80 15.61 -0.42 1.64
C VAL A 80 15.44 0.31 2.97
N LEU A 81 15.41 -0.43 4.09
CA LEU A 81 15.37 0.13 5.44
C LEU A 81 16.65 0.90 5.79
N ILE A 82 17.83 0.37 5.43
CA ILE A 82 19.12 1.06 5.60
C ILE A 82 19.15 2.35 4.79
N PHE A 83 18.72 2.30 3.52
CA PHE A 83 18.63 3.47 2.67
C PHE A 83 17.71 4.55 3.25
N PHE A 84 16.50 4.15 3.67
CA PHE A 84 15.53 5.05 4.29
C PHE A 84 16.07 5.70 5.56
N THR A 85 16.59 4.92 6.50
CA THR A 85 17.18 5.42 7.75
C THR A 85 18.41 6.30 7.51
N THR A 86 19.23 5.96 6.52
CA THR A 86 20.41 6.76 6.15
C THR A 86 20.00 8.14 5.63
N ILE A 87 18.96 8.23 4.79
CA ILE A 87 18.46 9.54 4.30
C ILE A 87 17.95 10.40 5.46
N LEU A 88 17.20 9.80 6.40
CA LEU A 88 16.71 10.53 7.58
C LEU A 88 17.87 11.08 8.42
N VAL A 89 18.81 10.21 8.80
CA VAL A 89 19.97 10.59 9.63
C VAL A 89 20.85 11.64 8.95
N ILE A 90 21.18 11.46 7.65
CA ILE A 90 22.01 12.45 6.94
C ILE A 90 21.28 13.79 6.81
N GLY A 91 19.98 13.78 6.53
CA GLY A 91 19.18 15.01 6.48
C GLY A 91 19.20 15.77 7.81
N GLU A 92 19.04 15.05 8.92
CA GLU A 92 19.09 15.59 10.27
C GLU A 92 20.48 16.14 10.62
N LEU A 93 21.56 15.39 10.33
CA LEU A 93 22.95 15.81 10.57
C LEU A 93 23.35 17.05 9.76
N ILE A 94 22.75 17.27 8.59
CA ILE A 94 22.99 18.47 7.77
C ILE A 94 22.15 19.65 8.29
N PHE A 95 20.87 19.42 8.58
CA PHE A 95 19.91 20.47 8.91
C PHE A 95 20.06 20.98 10.35
N ILE A 96 20.11 20.09 11.34
CA ILE A 96 20.01 20.46 12.76
C ILE A 96 21.18 21.33 13.21
N PRO A 97 22.47 20.99 12.97
CA PRO A 97 23.58 21.84 13.40
C PRO A 97 23.54 23.23 12.75
N SER A 98 23.04 23.30 11.50
CA SER A 98 22.89 24.54 10.75
C SER A 98 21.75 25.41 11.29
N ALA A 99 20.67 24.77 11.77
CA ALA A 99 19.48 25.40 12.33
C ALA A 99 19.65 25.80 13.81
N TRP A 100 20.37 25.00 14.61
CA TRP A 100 20.46 25.10 16.07
C TRP A 100 20.76 26.50 16.63
N PRO A 101 21.72 27.29 16.08
CA PRO A 101 22.00 28.63 16.61
C PRO A 101 20.97 29.69 16.19
N ARG A 102 20.03 29.35 15.30
CA ARG A 102 19.07 30.30 14.70
C ARG A 102 17.64 30.12 15.20
N ILE A 103 17.40 29.10 16.01
CA ILE A 103 16.08 28.72 16.52
C ILE A 103 15.94 29.08 18.00
N SER A 104 14.71 29.32 18.44
CA SER A 104 14.41 29.59 19.84
C SER A 104 14.60 28.36 20.73
N VAL A 105 14.73 28.58 22.05
CA VAL A 105 14.81 27.52 23.05
C VAL A 105 13.61 26.57 22.97
N MET A 106 12.41 27.07 22.64
CA MET A 106 11.22 26.22 22.46
C MET A 106 11.41 25.21 21.33
N HIS A 107 11.96 25.61 20.19
CA HIS A 107 12.28 24.67 19.11
C HIS A 107 13.38 23.67 19.51
N GLN A 108 14.39 24.12 20.27
CA GLN A 108 15.44 23.23 20.78
C GLN A 108 14.89 22.14 21.70
N LEU A 109 13.79 22.40 22.42
CA LEU A 109 13.11 21.40 23.25
C LEU A 109 12.22 20.45 22.44
N TYR A 110 11.51 20.93 21.41
CA TYR A 110 10.62 20.10 20.60
C TYR A 110 11.35 19.20 19.60
N ILE A 111 12.44 19.66 19.01
CA ILE A 111 13.18 18.94 17.95
C ILE A 111 13.60 17.52 18.38
N PRO A 112 14.24 17.30 19.55
CA PRO A 112 14.62 15.96 19.97
C PRO A 112 13.44 14.99 20.06
N ILE A 113 12.29 15.46 20.54
CA ILE A 113 11.07 14.63 20.66
C ILE A 113 10.53 14.28 19.27
N ILE A 114 10.39 15.28 18.39
CA ILE A 114 9.86 15.08 17.03
C ILE A 114 10.72 14.11 16.23
N ILE A 115 12.05 14.13 16.42
CA ILE A 115 12.99 13.23 15.75
C ILE A 115 12.95 11.82 16.35
N ALA A 116 12.90 11.69 17.68
CA ALA A 116 12.93 10.39 18.33
C ALA A 116 11.70 9.52 17.98
N LEU A 117 10.54 10.14 17.78
CA LEU A 117 9.28 9.41 17.55
C LEU A 117 9.28 8.55 16.28
N PRO A 118 9.64 9.06 15.07
CA PRO A 118 9.75 8.21 13.88
C PRO A 118 10.71 7.03 14.06
N TYR A 119 11.89 7.23 14.68
CA TYR A 119 12.83 6.13 14.91
C TYR A 119 12.28 5.08 15.89
N TYR A 120 11.63 5.53 16.97
CA TYR A 120 10.98 4.64 17.92
C TYR A 120 9.88 3.81 17.24
N PHE A 121 8.96 4.46 16.52
CA PHE A 121 7.86 3.78 15.83
C PHE A 121 8.32 2.93 14.65
N LEU A 122 9.40 3.31 13.97
CA LEU A 122 10.07 2.49 12.97
C LEU A 122 10.59 1.21 13.62
N TYR A 123 11.35 1.33 14.71
CA TYR A 123 11.89 0.19 15.43
C TYR A 123 10.78 -0.76 15.90
N VAL A 124 9.76 -0.27 16.61
CA VAL A 124 8.67 -1.14 17.12
C VAL A 124 7.84 -1.77 16.00
N SER A 125 7.67 -1.09 14.86
CA SER A 125 7.00 -1.66 13.67
C SER A 125 7.82 -2.79 13.01
N VAL A 126 9.15 -2.68 13.04
CA VAL A 126 10.08 -3.69 12.51
C VAL A 126 10.13 -4.92 13.41
N VAL A 127 10.27 -4.74 14.73
CA VAL A 127 10.49 -5.88 15.66
C VAL A 127 9.20 -6.59 16.06
N THR A 128 8.05 -5.89 16.08
CA THR A 128 6.77 -6.50 16.43
C THR A 128 6.23 -7.32 15.26
N LYS A 129 6.08 -8.63 15.45
CA LYS A 129 5.63 -9.58 14.41
C LYS A 129 4.16 -9.96 14.61
N SER A 130 3.46 -10.11 13.49
CA SER A 130 2.07 -10.59 13.45
C SER A 130 1.99 -11.98 12.82
N TYR A 131 3.02 -12.82 13.01
CA TYR A 131 3.09 -14.14 12.41
C TYR A 131 2.20 -15.15 13.14
N ILE A 132 1.58 -16.03 12.37
CA ILE A 132 0.85 -17.18 12.88
C ILE A 132 1.84 -18.32 13.03
N THR A 133 1.96 -18.84 14.24
CA THR A 133 2.80 -19.96 14.65
C THR A 133 1.91 -21.11 15.12
N PRO A 134 2.44 -22.34 15.25
CA PRO A 134 1.68 -23.44 15.82
C PRO A 134 1.10 -23.12 17.21
N ASP A 135 1.80 -22.31 18.01
CA ASP A 135 1.40 -21.97 19.38
C ASP A 135 0.18 -21.04 19.46
N ASN A 136 0.08 -20.07 18.53
CA ASN A 136 -1.05 -19.13 18.51
C ASN A 136 -2.15 -19.48 17.50
N HIS A 137 -1.93 -20.52 16.66
CA HIS A 137 -2.84 -20.87 15.57
C HIS A 137 -4.29 -21.08 16.03
N ALA A 138 -4.49 -21.79 17.14
CA ALA A 138 -5.82 -22.07 17.68
C ALA A 138 -6.56 -20.80 18.16
N GLU A 139 -5.82 -19.83 18.72
CA GLU A 139 -6.40 -18.53 19.12
C GLU A 139 -6.76 -17.72 17.86
N GLU A 140 -5.87 -17.69 16.87
CA GLU A 140 -6.07 -16.93 15.64
C GLU A 140 -7.26 -17.44 14.82
N MET A 141 -7.49 -18.77 14.79
CA MET A 141 -8.67 -19.35 14.14
C MET A 141 -10.00 -18.84 14.71
N LYS A 142 -10.03 -18.51 16.01
CA LYS A 142 -11.25 -18.02 16.69
C LYS A 142 -11.42 -16.51 16.64
N ARG A 143 -10.41 -15.78 16.16
CA ARG A 143 -10.35 -14.31 16.27
C ARG A 143 -11.37 -13.61 15.37
N TYR A 144 -11.51 -14.08 14.13
CA TYR A 144 -12.40 -13.51 13.13
C TYR A 144 -13.22 -14.62 12.44
N PRO A 145 -14.52 -14.42 12.22
CA PRO A 145 -15.33 -15.37 11.48
C PRO A 145 -14.99 -15.29 9.98
N TYR A 146 -15.16 -16.38 9.25
CA TYR A 146 -15.10 -16.36 7.79
C TYR A 146 -16.33 -15.66 7.24
N ASP A 147 -16.13 -14.66 6.38
CA ASP A 147 -17.21 -13.91 5.72
C ASP A 147 -17.86 -14.64 4.55
N LYS A 148 -17.20 -15.69 4.02
CA LYS A 148 -17.65 -16.47 2.86
C LYS A 148 -17.76 -15.63 1.57
N VAL A 149 -17.08 -14.48 1.53
CA VAL A 149 -17.00 -13.55 0.40
C VAL A 149 -15.56 -13.38 -0.06
N ILE A 150 -14.68 -12.96 0.84
CA ILE A 150 -13.25 -12.77 0.56
C ILE A 150 -12.37 -13.72 1.39
N PHE A 151 -12.93 -14.34 2.44
CA PHE A 151 -12.31 -15.39 3.23
C PHE A 151 -13.29 -16.55 3.45
N HIS A 152 -12.89 -17.73 2.96
CA HIS A 152 -13.66 -18.97 3.06
C HIS A 152 -13.01 -19.95 4.04
N PRO A 153 -13.81 -20.81 4.69
CA PRO A 153 -13.31 -21.92 5.51
C PRO A 153 -12.50 -22.93 4.68
N GLY A 154 -11.73 -23.79 5.35
CA GLY A 154 -11.08 -24.97 4.75
C GLY A 154 -9.81 -24.69 3.96
N HIS A 155 -9.45 -23.43 3.74
CA HIS A 155 -8.21 -23.06 3.05
C HIS A 155 -6.98 -23.34 3.91
N SER A 156 -6.17 -24.33 3.55
CA SER A 156 -4.86 -24.56 4.17
C SER A 156 -3.76 -23.74 3.50
N CYS A 157 -2.73 -23.38 4.25
CA CYS A 157 -1.50 -22.82 3.68
C CYS A 157 -0.55 -23.95 3.28
N GLU A 158 -0.23 -24.06 1.99
CA GLU A 158 0.69 -25.07 1.46
C GLU A 158 2.10 -24.99 2.05
N THR A 159 2.57 -23.78 2.39
CA THR A 159 3.91 -23.58 2.97
C THR A 159 3.94 -23.75 4.49
N CYS A 160 2.89 -23.33 5.19
CA CYS A 160 2.85 -23.36 6.66
C CYS A 160 2.13 -24.60 7.22
N HIS A 161 1.43 -25.35 6.38
CA HIS A 161 0.75 -26.61 6.69
C HIS A 161 -0.30 -26.52 7.81
N PHE A 162 -1.07 -25.42 7.84
CA PHE A 162 -2.22 -25.26 8.73
C PHE A 162 -3.37 -24.52 8.03
N LEU A 163 -4.59 -24.68 8.55
CA LEU A 163 -5.77 -23.93 8.12
C LEU A 163 -5.57 -22.43 8.32
N LYS A 164 -5.83 -21.62 7.29
CA LYS A 164 -5.65 -20.16 7.34
C LYS A 164 -6.78 -19.53 8.14
N PRO A 165 -6.50 -18.85 9.26
CA PRO A 165 -7.50 -18.02 9.93
C PRO A 165 -8.09 -16.97 8.98
N ALA A 166 -9.33 -16.55 9.22
CA ALA A 166 -9.92 -15.46 8.45
C ALA A 166 -9.06 -14.18 8.59
N ARG A 167 -9.05 -13.35 7.54
CA ARG A 167 -8.19 -12.15 7.43
C ARG A 167 -6.68 -12.39 7.44
N SER A 168 -6.22 -13.64 7.49
CA SER A 168 -4.79 -13.96 7.34
C SER A 168 -4.37 -14.10 5.87
N LYS A 169 -3.07 -13.94 5.61
CA LYS A 169 -2.47 -14.24 4.30
C LYS A 169 -1.03 -14.73 4.49
N HIS A 170 -0.60 -15.62 3.59
CA HIS A 170 0.81 -16.03 3.53
C HIS A 170 1.62 -14.97 2.81
N CYS A 171 2.62 -14.40 3.48
CA CYS A 171 3.54 -13.47 2.85
C CYS A 171 4.72 -14.24 2.25
N SER A 172 4.88 -14.17 0.93
CA SER A 172 5.99 -14.80 0.20
C SER A 172 7.36 -14.21 0.54
N TYR A 173 7.44 -12.96 0.99
CA TYR A 173 8.68 -12.33 1.45
C TYR A 173 9.07 -12.82 2.86
N CYS A 174 8.12 -12.82 3.80
CA CYS A 174 8.35 -13.28 5.18
C CYS A 174 8.32 -14.81 5.36
N LYS A 175 7.84 -15.57 4.36
CA LYS A 175 7.68 -17.03 4.39
C LYS A 175 6.83 -17.53 5.57
N ARG A 176 5.83 -16.73 5.97
CA ARG A 176 4.95 -16.98 7.12
C ARG A 176 3.55 -16.48 6.80
N CYS A 177 2.53 -17.14 7.35
CA CYS A 177 1.20 -16.54 7.44
C CYS A 177 1.19 -15.41 8.48
N VAL A 178 0.50 -14.32 8.15
CA VAL A 178 0.41 -13.12 8.96
C VAL A 178 -1.06 -12.93 9.35
N SER A 179 -1.33 -12.74 10.64
CA SER A 179 -2.68 -12.45 11.16
C SER A 179 -3.09 -11.03 10.79
N ARG A 180 -4.36 -10.88 10.38
CA ARG A 180 -4.95 -9.63 9.86
C ARG A 180 -3.96 -8.87 8.97
N GLN A 181 -3.44 -9.56 7.94
CA GLN A 181 -2.35 -9.03 7.15
C GLN A 181 -2.81 -7.81 6.35
N ASP A 182 -2.15 -6.67 6.55
CA ASP A 182 -2.39 -5.48 5.74
C ASP A 182 -1.57 -5.51 4.45
N HIS A 183 -0.24 -5.44 4.58
CA HIS A 183 0.67 -5.58 3.47
C HIS A 183 2.07 -5.99 3.97
N HIS A 184 2.94 -6.36 3.02
CA HIS A 184 4.37 -6.46 3.31
C HIS A 184 5.01 -5.10 3.04
N CYS A 185 5.58 -4.46 4.07
CA CYS A 185 6.21 -3.15 3.93
C CYS A 185 7.72 -3.31 3.75
N ILE A 186 8.20 -3.01 2.54
CA ILE A 186 9.63 -3.04 2.21
C ILE A 186 10.46 -2.06 3.05
N TRP A 187 9.85 -0.97 3.51
CA TRP A 187 10.48 0.03 4.39
C TRP A 187 10.66 -0.47 5.82
N LEU A 188 9.90 -1.49 6.23
CA LEU A 188 10.01 -2.12 7.55
C LEU A 188 10.70 -3.47 7.49
N THR A 189 10.92 -4.03 6.29
CA THR A 189 11.33 -5.43 6.11
C THR A 189 10.46 -6.41 6.90
N ASN A 190 9.17 -6.05 7.02
CA ASN A 190 8.22 -6.74 7.88
C ASN A 190 6.81 -6.59 7.30
N CYS A 191 5.95 -7.56 7.59
CA CYS A 191 4.53 -7.39 7.34
C CYS A 191 3.92 -6.48 8.39
N VAL A 192 3.08 -5.55 7.92
CA VAL A 192 2.14 -4.85 8.76
C VAL A 192 0.91 -5.75 8.90
N GLY A 193 0.54 -6.08 10.12
CA GLY A 193 -0.59 -6.94 10.45
C GLY A 193 -1.12 -6.64 11.83
N LEU A 194 -1.86 -7.58 12.42
CA LEU A 194 -2.61 -7.39 13.67
C LEU A 194 -1.84 -6.64 14.78
N ASN A 195 -0.63 -7.09 15.11
CA ASN A 195 0.10 -6.66 16.30
C ASN A 195 0.88 -5.35 16.11
N ASN A 196 1.21 -4.97 14.88
CA ASN A 196 2.06 -3.81 14.59
C ASN A 196 1.40 -2.74 13.72
N TYR A 197 0.13 -2.93 13.30
CA TYR A 197 -0.59 -1.94 12.50
C TYR A 197 -0.68 -0.58 13.20
N HIS A 198 -0.96 -0.53 14.50
CA HIS A 198 -1.03 0.73 15.25
C HIS A 198 0.33 1.43 15.37
N TYR A 199 1.43 0.70 15.55
CA TYR A 199 2.78 1.27 15.51
C TYR A 199 3.11 1.85 14.14
N PHE A 200 2.69 1.17 13.07
CA PHE A 200 2.84 1.67 11.72
C PHE A 200 2.04 2.96 11.48
N LEU A 201 0.83 3.08 12.03
CA LEU A 201 0.06 4.34 11.99
C LEU A 201 0.78 5.47 12.73
N TYR A 202 1.34 5.19 13.91
CA TYR A 202 2.14 6.18 14.64
C TYR A 202 3.44 6.54 13.92
N LEU A 203 4.06 5.60 13.20
CA LEU A 203 5.19 5.89 12.32
C LEU A 203 4.78 6.87 11.21
N LEU A 204 3.68 6.60 10.50
CA LEU A 204 3.18 7.51 9.46
C LEU A 204 2.86 8.89 10.03
N LEU A 205 2.16 8.95 11.17
CA LEU A 205 1.82 10.21 11.84
C LEU A 205 3.08 11.00 12.26
N SER A 206 4.04 10.33 12.91
CA SER A 206 5.26 10.98 13.38
C SER A 206 6.15 11.44 12.22
N LEU A 207 6.25 10.67 11.13
CA LEU A 207 6.93 11.10 9.90
C LEU A 207 6.23 12.31 9.28
N SER A 208 4.91 12.30 9.14
CA SER A 208 4.14 13.43 8.63
C SER A 208 4.37 14.70 9.46
N VAL A 209 4.30 14.58 10.79
CA VAL A 209 4.56 15.70 11.72
C VAL A 209 5.99 16.21 11.56
N MET A 210 6.98 15.32 11.56
CA MET A 210 8.40 15.70 11.42
C MET A 210 8.66 16.40 10.10
N LEU A 211 8.18 15.86 8.97
CA LEU A 211 8.40 16.44 7.65
C LEU A 211 7.71 17.80 7.50
N THR A 212 6.50 17.98 8.00
CA THR A 212 5.79 19.27 7.94
C THR A 212 6.38 20.30 8.87
N TYR A 213 6.67 19.93 10.12
CA TYR A 213 7.31 20.81 11.08
C TYR A 213 8.69 21.23 10.58
N GLY A 214 9.49 20.27 10.10
CA GLY A 214 10.81 20.52 9.52
C GLY A 214 10.74 21.41 8.28
N SER A 215 9.75 21.22 7.40
CA SER A 215 9.53 22.09 6.23
C SER A 215 9.16 23.51 6.63
N TRP A 216 8.26 23.67 7.60
CA TRP A 216 7.84 24.98 8.11
C TRP A 216 9.00 25.70 8.80
N LEU A 217 9.73 25.00 9.66
CA LEU A 217 10.92 25.54 10.33
C LEU A 217 11.99 25.91 9.30
N GLY A 218 12.26 25.04 8.32
CA GLY A 218 13.16 25.30 7.22
C GLY A 218 12.79 26.55 6.42
N TYR A 219 11.51 26.70 6.04
CA TYR A 219 11.00 27.89 5.39
C TYR A 219 11.21 29.17 6.24
N SER A 220 10.99 29.09 7.55
CA SER A 220 11.21 30.22 8.46
C SER A 220 12.70 30.64 8.50
N LEU A 221 13.62 29.67 8.50
CA LEU A 221 15.06 29.90 8.48
C LEU A 221 15.54 30.45 7.14
N LEU A 222 14.98 29.97 6.03
CA LEU A 222 15.24 30.52 4.70
C LEU A 222 14.69 31.94 4.56
N SER A 223 13.55 32.25 5.19
CA SER A 223 13.01 33.62 5.24
C SER A 223 13.94 34.57 6.00
N GLN A 224 14.55 34.14 7.10
CA GLN A 224 15.60 34.92 7.76
C GLN A 224 16.81 35.15 6.85
N THR A 225 17.19 34.14 6.06
CA THR A 225 18.27 34.25 5.08
C THR A 225 17.90 35.23 3.96
N LEU A 226 16.65 35.20 3.49
CA LEU A 226 16.13 36.17 2.53
C LEU A 226 16.23 37.59 3.06
N ASP A 227 15.84 37.85 4.32
CA ASP A 227 15.92 39.17 4.92
C ASP A 227 17.37 39.67 5.10
N ARG A 228 18.33 38.75 5.28
CA ARG A 228 19.77 39.08 5.30
C ARG A 228 20.32 39.44 3.93
N LEU A 229 19.95 38.67 2.89
CA LEU A 229 20.45 38.89 1.53
C LEU A 229 19.77 40.07 0.84
N ILE A 230 18.47 40.24 1.08
CA ILE A 230 17.64 41.28 0.49
C ILE A 230 16.79 41.88 1.61
N PRO A 231 17.32 42.92 2.28
CA PRO A 231 16.63 43.60 3.36
C PRO A 231 15.20 44.00 2.97
N PRO A 232 14.22 43.96 3.89
CA PRO A 232 12.84 44.35 3.60
C PRO A 232 12.68 45.77 3.02
N SER A 233 13.63 46.66 3.29
CA SER A 233 13.70 48.03 2.74
C SER A 233 14.20 48.09 1.29
N SER A 234 14.70 46.98 0.73
CA SER A 234 15.20 46.92 -0.64
C SER A 234 14.08 47.22 -1.65
N PRO A 235 14.32 48.03 -2.69
CA PRO A 235 13.33 48.31 -3.74
C PRO A 235 12.76 47.04 -4.39
N VAL A 236 13.53 45.95 -4.43
CA VAL A 236 13.11 44.65 -4.95
C VAL A 236 12.04 44.01 -4.06
N ARG A 237 12.06 44.21 -2.74
CA ARG A 237 11.06 43.67 -1.80
C ARG A 237 9.78 44.52 -1.74
N LEU A 238 9.91 45.83 -1.95
CA LEU A 238 8.79 46.78 -1.86
C LEU A 238 7.85 46.76 -3.07
N ARG A 239 8.34 46.31 -4.23
CA ARG A 239 7.56 46.26 -5.49
C ARG A 239 7.02 44.85 -5.75
N LYS A 240 5.81 44.73 -6.31
CA LYS A 240 5.29 43.46 -6.84
C LYS A 240 6.26 42.91 -7.90
N GLN A 241 6.80 41.72 -7.65
CA GLN A 241 7.76 41.07 -8.53
C GLN A 241 7.08 40.15 -9.53
N SER A 242 7.71 39.95 -10.69
CA SER A 242 7.32 38.92 -11.63
C SER A 242 7.67 37.53 -11.09
N TRP A 243 7.00 36.49 -11.59
CA TRP A 243 7.29 35.10 -11.23
C TRP A 243 8.78 34.73 -11.40
N PRO A 244 9.47 35.07 -12.51
CA PRO A 244 10.90 34.78 -12.65
C PRO A 244 11.77 35.45 -11.59
N THR A 245 11.51 36.72 -11.24
CA THR A 245 12.29 37.41 -10.20
C THR A 245 12.05 36.78 -8.82
N PHE A 246 10.80 36.43 -8.51
CA PHE A 246 10.46 35.70 -7.28
C PHE A 246 11.20 34.36 -7.18
N LEU A 247 11.18 33.56 -8.26
CA LEU A 247 11.88 32.28 -8.31
C LEU A 247 13.40 32.43 -8.19
N ASN A 248 13.99 33.41 -8.90
CA ASN A 248 15.42 33.69 -8.82
C ASN A 248 15.85 34.12 -7.40
N MET A 249 15.02 34.90 -6.72
CA MET A 249 15.27 35.33 -5.35
C MET A 249 15.32 34.13 -4.39
N TRP A 250 14.31 33.25 -4.44
CA TRP A 250 14.30 32.05 -3.60
C TRP A 250 15.38 31.03 -4.00
N ALA A 251 15.71 30.92 -5.29
CA ALA A 251 16.83 30.12 -5.75
C ALA A 251 18.17 30.63 -5.17
N ALA A 252 18.38 31.94 -5.13
CA ALA A 252 19.56 32.54 -4.50
C ALA A 252 19.62 32.27 -2.99
N VAL A 253 18.49 32.33 -2.29
CA VAL A 253 18.40 32.00 -0.86
C VAL A 253 18.79 30.54 -0.60
N VAL A 254 18.23 29.60 -1.37
CA VAL A 254 18.55 28.16 -1.27
C VAL A 254 20.01 27.90 -1.63
N ALA A 255 20.55 28.59 -2.64
CA ALA A 255 21.95 28.46 -3.05
C ALA A 255 22.93 29.04 -2.02
N TYR A 256 22.52 30.07 -1.28
CA TYR A 256 23.32 30.65 -0.20
C TYR A 256 23.31 29.77 1.06
N ASP A 257 22.15 29.25 1.45
CA ASP A 257 21.98 28.37 2.61
C ASP A 257 21.67 26.93 2.20
N THR A 258 22.62 26.29 1.50
CA THR A 258 22.43 24.98 0.85
C THR A 258 22.02 23.86 1.81
N ARG A 259 22.54 23.88 3.04
CA ARG A 259 22.25 22.85 4.06
C ARG A 259 20.79 22.90 4.50
N ILE A 260 20.29 24.10 4.84
CA ILE A 260 18.88 24.28 5.19
C ILE A 260 18.00 24.14 3.95
N GLY A 261 18.38 24.81 2.86
CA GLY A 261 17.61 24.87 1.61
C GLY A 261 17.36 23.51 0.99
N GLY A 262 18.41 22.71 0.80
CA GLY A 262 18.32 21.39 0.18
C GLY A 262 17.46 20.42 0.99
N VAL A 263 17.68 20.35 2.32
CA VAL A 263 16.90 19.46 3.19
C VAL A 263 15.45 19.95 3.33
N THR A 264 15.21 21.27 3.39
CA THR A 264 13.85 21.84 3.43
C THR A 264 13.07 21.49 2.17
N MET A 265 13.69 21.59 0.98
CA MET A 265 13.04 21.20 -0.27
C MET A 265 12.70 19.70 -0.28
N LEU A 266 13.63 18.84 0.18
CA LEU A 266 13.39 17.40 0.28
C LEU A 266 12.21 17.10 1.23
N MET A 267 12.18 17.70 2.43
CA MET A 267 11.07 17.53 3.38
C MET A 267 9.74 18.03 2.79
N PHE A 268 9.75 19.20 2.15
CA PHE A 268 8.55 19.79 1.56
C PHE A 268 7.98 18.92 0.44
N MET A 269 8.84 18.35 -0.41
CA MET A 269 8.42 17.49 -1.51
C MET A 269 7.98 16.09 -1.06
N THR A 270 8.51 15.59 0.06
CA THR A 270 8.20 14.25 0.57
C THR A 270 7.03 14.22 1.57
N ALA A 271 6.75 15.34 2.26
CA ALA A 271 5.63 15.43 3.21
C ALA A 271 4.25 15.03 2.62
N PRO A 272 3.86 15.43 1.39
CA PRO A 272 2.58 15.04 0.81
C PRO A 272 2.40 13.53 0.68
N LEU A 273 3.49 12.81 0.38
CA LEU A 273 3.46 11.36 0.24
C LEU A 273 3.20 10.67 1.59
N ALA A 274 3.86 11.13 2.66
CA ALA A 274 3.63 10.62 4.01
C ALA A 274 2.17 10.81 4.45
N PHE A 275 1.59 12.00 4.19
CA PHE A 275 0.18 12.24 4.45
C PHE A 275 -0.76 11.41 3.57
N ALA A 276 -0.45 11.22 2.29
CA ALA A 276 -1.27 10.41 1.41
C ALA A 276 -1.40 8.97 1.96
N PHE A 277 -0.30 8.38 2.42
CA PHE A 277 -0.33 7.07 3.08
C PHE A 277 -1.14 7.13 4.39
N LEU A 278 -0.93 8.13 5.24
CA LEU A 278 -1.70 8.26 6.49
C LEU A 278 -3.21 8.38 6.24
N VAL A 279 -3.63 9.25 5.31
CA VAL A 279 -5.03 9.44 4.93
C VAL A 279 -5.63 8.16 4.35
N TYR A 280 -4.88 7.45 3.51
CA TYR A 280 -5.32 6.16 2.98
C TYR A 280 -5.55 5.13 4.09
N HIS A 281 -4.64 5.03 5.06
CA HIS A 281 -4.83 4.13 6.21
C HIS A 281 -5.98 4.55 7.13
N VAL A 282 -6.25 5.86 7.27
CA VAL A 282 -7.46 6.34 7.96
C VAL A 282 -8.72 5.92 7.21
N TYR A 283 -8.73 6.01 5.87
CA TYR A 283 -9.82 5.50 5.04
C TYR A 283 -10.03 3.99 5.20
N LEU A 284 -8.95 3.20 5.24
CA LEU A 284 -9.04 1.75 5.47
C LEU A 284 -9.68 1.43 6.83
N ILE A 285 -9.33 2.18 7.88
CA ILE A 285 -9.95 2.05 9.21
C ILE A 285 -11.43 2.44 9.15
N TRP A 286 -11.77 3.52 8.44
CA TRP A 286 -13.16 3.93 8.23
C TRP A 286 -13.99 2.86 7.51
N ALA A 287 -13.42 2.19 6.53
CA ALA A 287 -14.08 1.12 5.77
C ALA A 287 -13.99 -0.28 6.42
N GLY A 288 -13.35 -0.42 7.59
CA GLY A 288 -13.24 -1.69 8.30
C GLY A 288 -12.35 -2.74 7.63
N MET A 289 -11.46 -2.33 6.73
CA MET A 289 -10.68 -3.24 5.88
C MET A 289 -9.18 -3.00 5.96
N THR A 290 -8.40 -3.97 5.52
CA THR A 290 -6.95 -3.85 5.30
C THR A 290 -6.62 -3.52 3.84
N THR A 291 -5.38 -3.12 3.54
CA THR A 291 -4.91 -2.92 2.15
C THR A 291 -5.12 -4.17 1.31
N ASN A 292 -4.78 -5.35 1.84
CA ASN A 292 -4.99 -6.63 1.18
C ASN A 292 -6.48 -6.93 0.91
N GLU A 293 -7.36 -6.61 1.86
CA GLU A 293 -8.81 -6.79 1.69
C GLU A 293 -9.37 -5.79 0.68
N SER A 294 -8.89 -4.55 0.68
CA SER A 294 -9.32 -3.52 -0.28
C SER A 294 -9.06 -3.93 -1.73
N ALA A 295 -7.98 -4.65 -2.00
CA ALA A 295 -7.70 -5.21 -3.33
C ALA A 295 -8.76 -6.25 -3.72
N LYS A 296 -9.09 -7.18 -2.82
CA LYS A 296 -10.14 -8.18 -3.05
C LYS A 296 -11.52 -7.55 -3.26
N TRP A 297 -11.82 -6.48 -2.52
CA TRP A 297 -13.06 -5.73 -2.71
C TRP A 297 -13.09 -4.98 -4.04
N SER A 298 -11.95 -4.59 -4.59
CA SER A 298 -11.85 -4.04 -5.95
C SER A 298 -12.20 -5.09 -6.99
N ASP A 299 -11.71 -6.32 -6.84
CA ASP A 299 -12.04 -7.42 -7.76
C ASP A 299 -13.56 -7.67 -7.77
N TRP A 300 -14.18 -7.75 -6.58
CA TRP A 300 -15.65 -7.85 -6.44
C TRP A 300 -16.41 -6.71 -7.11
N LYS A 301 -15.89 -5.49 -7.04
CA LYS A 301 -16.52 -4.32 -7.68
C LYS A 301 -16.50 -4.44 -9.20
N ASP A 302 -15.41 -4.95 -9.76
CA ASP A 302 -15.28 -5.20 -11.19
C ASP A 302 -16.24 -6.34 -11.61
N ASP A 303 -16.30 -7.43 -10.84
CA ASP A 303 -17.22 -8.56 -11.09
C ASP A 303 -18.71 -8.15 -11.06
N ILE A 304 -19.09 -7.25 -10.14
CA ILE A 304 -20.45 -6.68 -10.10
C ILE A 304 -20.74 -5.84 -11.33
N THR A 305 -19.76 -5.05 -11.77
CA THR A 305 -19.89 -4.17 -12.95
C THR A 305 -20.10 -5.01 -14.21
N ASP A 306 -19.38 -6.12 -14.32
CA ASP A 306 -19.49 -7.09 -15.41
C ASP A 306 -20.75 -7.97 -15.29
N GLY A 307 -21.43 -7.96 -14.13
CA GLY A 307 -22.69 -8.66 -13.93
C GLY A 307 -22.58 -10.12 -13.53
N MET A 308 -21.43 -10.50 -13.00
CA MET A 308 -21.08 -11.87 -12.65
C MET A 308 -21.47 -12.24 -11.21
N ALA A 309 -21.76 -11.25 -10.36
CA ALA A 309 -22.05 -11.46 -8.95
C ALA A 309 -23.55 -11.66 -8.65
N PHE A 310 -23.89 -12.71 -7.89
CA PHE A 310 -25.24 -13.02 -7.45
C PHE A 310 -25.27 -13.29 -5.94
N LYS A 311 -26.29 -12.77 -5.24
CA LYS A 311 -26.52 -12.95 -3.80
C LYS A 311 -27.74 -13.85 -3.59
N PHE A 312 -27.61 -14.82 -2.69
CA PHE A 312 -28.74 -15.63 -2.24
C PHE A 312 -29.70 -14.77 -1.42
N ILE A 313 -30.97 -14.76 -1.82
CA ILE A 313 -32.07 -14.01 -1.19
C ILE A 313 -33.10 -14.92 -0.51
N GLY A 314 -32.92 -16.24 -0.60
CA GLY A 314 -33.81 -17.21 0.03
C GLY A 314 -33.64 -17.30 1.56
N ASP A 315 -34.50 -18.08 2.20
CA ASP A 315 -34.30 -18.50 3.60
C ASP A 315 -33.03 -19.36 3.69
N HIS A 316 -32.03 -18.91 4.45
CA HIS A 316 -30.73 -19.57 4.62
C HIS A 316 -30.88 -21.00 5.16
N LYS A 317 -31.93 -21.29 5.94
CA LYS A 317 -32.25 -22.66 6.41
C LYS A 317 -32.58 -23.63 5.27
N ARG A 318 -32.86 -23.12 4.07
CA ARG A 318 -33.15 -23.89 2.85
C ARG A 318 -31.99 -23.90 1.85
N SER A 319 -30.84 -23.34 2.21
CA SER A 319 -29.67 -23.37 1.34
C SER A 319 -28.85 -24.62 1.65
N ASP A 320 -28.67 -25.48 0.65
CA ASP A 320 -27.79 -26.66 0.73
C ASP A 320 -26.31 -26.26 0.50
N SER A 321 -25.97 -24.97 0.65
CA SER A 321 -24.63 -24.49 0.36
C SER A 321 -23.63 -25.04 1.37
N PRO A 322 -22.53 -25.68 0.92
CA PRO A 322 -21.47 -26.15 1.82
C PRO A 322 -20.80 -25.01 2.60
N LEU A 323 -20.96 -23.77 2.15
CA LEU A 323 -20.48 -22.58 2.85
C LEU A 323 -21.24 -22.33 4.17
N LEU A 324 -22.42 -22.92 4.39
CA LEU A 324 -23.16 -22.81 5.65
C LEU A 324 -22.73 -23.84 6.70
N GLU A 325 -22.18 -24.99 6.31
CA GLU A 325 -21.79 -26.07 7.23
C GLU A 325 -20.63 -25.66 8.16
N SER A 326 -19.82 -24.68 7.76
CA SER A 326 -18.60 -24.26 8.46
C SER A 326 -18.83 -23.17 9.52
N ALA A 327 -19.91 -23.24 10.30
CA ALA A 327 -20.18 -22.28 11.37
C ALA A 327 -19.20 -22.46 12.56
N GLU A 328 -17.90 -22.29 12.32
CA GLU A 328 -16.95 -22.01 13.39
C GLU A 328 -17.31 -20.61 13.92
N THR A 329 -17.92 -20.58 15.11
CA THR A 329 -18.25 -19.33 15.78
C THR A 329 -16.96 -18.66 16.22
N ALA A 330 -16.65 -17.50 15.64
CA ALA A 330 -15.64 -16.63 16.22
C ALA A 330 -16.16 -16.13 17.57
N ASP A 331 -15.55 -16.58 18.67
CA ASP A 331 -16.01 -16.25 20.02
C ASP A 331 -15.90 -14.75 20.32
N SER A 332 -15.00 -14.03 19.63
CA SER A 332 -14.61 -12.66 19.97
C SER A 332 -15.11 -11.56 19.03
N TRP A 333 -15.74 -11.89 17.89
CA TRP A 333 -16.13 -10.88 16.90
C TRP A 333 -17.66 -10.66 16.91
N PRO A 334 -18.15 -9.41 16.99
CA PRO A 334 -19.59 -9.14 17.09
C PRO A 334 -20.34 -9.31 15.76
N GLY A 335 -19.64 -9.25 14.63
CA GLY A 335 -20.25 -9.32 13.30
C GLY A 335 -20.39 -10.75 12.80
N TYR A 336 -21.55 -11.11 12.29
CA TYR A 336 -21.77 -12.32 11.50
C TYR A 336 -22.64 -11.98 10.29
N SER A 337 -22.52 -12.73 9.22
CA SER A 337 -23.44 -12.63 8.08
C SER A 337 -23.71 -14.02 7.52
N ASP A 338 -24.98 -14.27 7.23
CA ASP A 338 -25.46 -15.46 6.53
C ASP A 338 -25.50 -15.25 5.01
N GLN A 339 -24.85 -14.19 4.51
CA GLN A 339 -24.79 -13.91 3.08
C GLN A 339 -24.08 -15.02 2.32
N ILE A 340 -24.65 -15.40 1.18
CA ILE A 340 -24.06 -16.33 0.24
C ILE A 340 -23.96 -15.58 -1.08
N LEU A 341 -22.73 -15.35 -1.52
CA LEU A 341 -22.41 -14.72 -2.78
C LEU A 341 -21.78 -15.74 -3.71
N VAL A 342 -22.19 -15.70 -4.97
CA VAL A 342 -21.65 -16.57 -6.02
C VAL A 342 -21.27 -15.76 -7.25
N LEU A 343 -20.22 -16.21 -7.92
CA LEU A 343 -19.71 -15.69 -9.17
C LEU A 343 -20.04 -16.67 -10.29
N THR A 344 -20.53 -16.13 -11.41
CA THR A 344 -20.81 -16.88 -12.64
C THR A 344 -20.22 -16.17 -13.85
N GLU A 345 -20.05 -16.87 -14.97
CA GLU A 345 -19.57 -16.28 -16.24
C GLU A 345 -20.68 -15.48 -16.98
N GLY A 346 -21.50 -14.71 -16.25
CA GLY A 346 -22.52 -13.80 -16.78
C GLY A 346 -23.95 -14.36 -16.78
N ASP A 347 -24.13 -15.68 -16.86
CA ASP A 347 -25.45 -16.31 -16.73
C ASP A 347 -25.85 -16.49 -15.26
N PRO A 348 -27.11 -16.21 -14.87
CA PRO A 348 -27.59 -16.49 -13.52
C PRO A 348 -27.41 -17.97 -13.12
N PRO A 349 -27.20 -18.29 -11.83
CA PRO A 349 -27.20 -19.66 -11.35
C PRO A 349 -28.50 -20.39 -11.73
N LYS A 350 -28.40 -21.59 -12.33
CA LYS A 350 -29.55 -22.43 -12.66
C LYS A 350 -29.85 -23.42 -11.54
N GLU A 351 -31.08 -23.93 -11.49
CA GLU A 351 -31.44 -24.99 -10.54
C GLU A 351 -30.58 -26.23 -10.78
N GLY A 352 -30.05 -26.82 -9.70
CA GLY A 352 -29.09 -27.93 -9.77
C GLY A 352 -27.62 -27.50 -9.90
N HIS A 353 -27.31 -26.21 -9.80
CA HIS A 353 -25.93 -25.73 -9.70
C HIS A 353 -25.23 -26.25 -8.44
N GLN A 354 -23.89 -26.31 -8.48
CA GLN A 354 -23.06 -26.66 -7.32
C GLN A 354 -22.17 -25.48 -6.94
N VAL A 355 -22.26 -25.03 -5.70
CA VAL A 355 -21.38 -24.00 -5.14
C VAL A 355 -20.08 -24.65 -4.69
N HIS A 356 -18.95 -24.07 -5.09
CA HIS A 356 -17.65 -24.56 -4.65
C HIS A 356 -17.47 -24.40 -3.13
N LYS A 357 -16.84 -25.39 -2.47
CA LYS A 357 -16.74 -25.42 -0.99
C LYS A 357 -15.86 -24.33 -0.40
N SER A 358 -14.94 -23.78 -1.20
CA SER A 358 -13.92 -22.84 -0.74
C SER A 358 -13.73 -21.64 -1.67
N SER A 359 -14.68 -21.38 -2.58
CA SER A 359 -14.69 -20.16 -3.39
C SER A 359 -16.13 -19.76 -3.69
N ASN A 360 -16.32 -18.60 -4.30
CA ASN A 360 -17.64 -18.13 -4.72
C ASN A 360 -18.05 -18.71 -6.10
N ASP A 361 -17.21 -19.54 -6.72
CA ASP A 361 -17.50 -20.07 -8.04
C ASP A 361 -18.65 -21.09 -8.00
N VAL A 362 -19.42 -21.09 -9.08
CA VAL A 362 -20.53 -22.03 -9.27
C VAL A 362 -20.31 -22.86 -10.52
N ILE A 363 -20.51 -24.16 -10.39
CA ILE A 363 -20.62 -25.08 -11.51
C ILE A 363 -22.09 -25.13 -11.93
N GLN A 364 -22.37 -24.69 -13.15
CA GLN A 364 -23.70 -24.77 -13.75
C GLN A 364 -24.08 -26.25 -14.00
N PRO A 365 -25.38 -26.60 -13.96
CA PRO A 365 -25.84 -27.95 -14.24
C PRO A 365 -25.54 -28.38 -15.68
N THR A 366 -25.40 -29.69 -15.92
CA THR A 366 -25.17 -30.26 -17.26
C THR A 366 -26.30 -29.96 -18.23
N ASN A 367 -27.53 -29.78 -17.73
CA ASN A 367 -28.67 -29.37 -18.55
C ASN A 367 -28.65 -27.85 -18.80
N PRO A 368 -28.38 -27.38 -20.03
CA PRO A 368 -28.36 -25.95 -20.34
C PRO A 368 -29.75 -25.30 -20.26
N ASP A 369 -30.85 -26.07 -20.36
CA ASP A 369 -32.22 -25.57 -20.28
C ASP A 369 -32.81 -25.59 -18.87
N ALA A 370 -31.98 -25.91 -17.86
CA ALA A 370 -32.41 -25.85 -16.47
C ALA A 370 -32.94 -24.43 -16.12
N PRO A 371 -34.05 -24.32 -15.38
CA PRO A 371 -34.60 -23.03 -15.00
C PRO A 371 -33.61 -22.24 -14.13
N ILE A 372 -33.68 -20.90 -14.20
CA ILE A 372 -32.89 -20.03 -13.33
C ILE A 372 -33.31 -20.24 -11.88
N ASP A 373 -32.33 -20.44 -10.98
CA ASP A 373 -32.58 -20.52 -9.56
C ASP A 373 -32.97 -19.13 -9.02
N ARG A 374 -34.28 -18.95 -8.81
CA ARG A 374 -34.85 -17.67 -8.35
C ARG A 374 -34.46 -17.32 -6.90
N ARG A 375 -33.78 -18.22 -6.18
CA ARG A 375 -33.23 -17.92 -4.85
C ARG A 375 -31.99 -17.03 -4.94
N PHE A 376 -31.42 -16.83 -6.12
CA PHE A 376 -30.30 -15.92 -6.36
C PHE A 376 -30.74 -14.68 -7.13
N ALA A 377 -30.32 -13.52 -6.64
CA ALA A 377 -30.52 -12.24 -7.31
C ALA A 377 -29.17 -11.63 -7.71
N ARG A 378 -29.13 -11.01 -8.89
CA ARG A 378 -27.92 -10.31 -9.35
C ARG A 378 -27.63 -9.11 -8.44
N VAL A 379 -26.39 -9.03 -7.96
CA VAL A 379 -25.87 -7.89 -7.20
C VAL A 379 -25.64 -6.73 -8.15
N ARG A 380 -26.15 -5.53 -7.82
CA ARG A 380 -26.01 -4.33 -8.65
C ARG A 380 -25.04 -3.33 -8.07
N SER A 381 -24.76 -3.41 -6.78
CA SER A 381 -23.88 -2.48 -6.09
C SER A 381 -23.13 -3.14 -4.94
N MET A 382 -21.93 -2.65 -4.66
CA MET A 382 -21.18 -2.98 -3.43
C MET A 382 -21.98 -2.74 -2.14
N LYS A 383 -23.00 -1.86 -2.17
CA LYS A 383 -23.87 -1.61 -1.00
C LYS A 383 -24.74 -2.81 -0.61
N GLU A 384 -24.89 -3.79 -1.50
CA GLU A 384 -25.67 -5.00 -1.23
C GLU A 384 -24.83 -6.11 -0.58
N ILE A 385 -23.51 -5.92 -0.49
CA ILE A 385 -22.59 -6.88 0.12
C ILE A 385 -22.18 -6.37 1.51
N ASP A 386 -22.29 -7.22 2.51
CA ASP A 386 -22.00 -6.87 3.89
C ASP A 386 -20.51 -7.08 4.18
N ASN A 387 -19.81 -6.03 4.62
CA ASN A 387 -18.48 -6.18 5.20
C ASN A 387 -18.59 -6.46 6.70
N ILE A 388 -18.62 -7.73 7.10
CA ILE A 388 -18.79 -8.12 8.51
C ILE A 388 -17.63 -7.68 9.42
N TYR A 389 -16.51 -7.25 8.85
CA TYR A 389 -15.38 -6.75 9.61
C TYR A 389 -15.42 -5.24 9.85
N ASP A 390 -16.39 -4.54 9.27
CA ASP A 390 -16.63 -3.14 9.56
C ASP A 390 -17.53 -3.00 10.80
N LEU A 391 -16.97 -2.47 11.89
CA LEU A 391 -17.68 -2.18 13.13
C LEU A 391 -18.12 -0.71 13.23
N GLY A 392 -17.95 0.07 12.16
CA GLY A 392 -18.00 1.52 12.16
C GLY A 392 -16.68 2.15 12.63
N PHE A 393 -16.39 3.36 12.14
CA PHE A 393 -15.08 4.01 12.28
C PHE A 393 -14.49 3.99 13.69
N TRP A 394 -15.26 4.39 14.72
CA TRP A 394 -14.73 4.43 16.09
C TRP A 394 -14.42 3.06 16.66
N ASN A 395 -15.25 2.06 16.40
CA ASN A 395 -14.99 0.70 16.86
C ASN A 395 -13.81 0.07 16.10
N ASN A 396 -13.71 0.33 14.80
CA ASN A 396 -12.57 -0.09 13.99
C ASN A 396 -11.26 0.52 14.53
N LEU A 397 -11.30 1.80 14.89
CA LEU A 397 -10.16 2.49 15.49
C LEU A 397 -9.81 1.88 16.85
N CYS A 398 -10.77 1.70 17.76
CA CYS A 398 -10.55 1.04 19.04
C CYS A 398 -9.97 -0.37 18.87
N HIS A 399 -10.45 -1.13 17.89
CA HIS A 399 -9.94 -2.47 17.58
C HIS A 399 -8.48 -2.42 17.08
N VAL A 400 -8.13 -1.46 16.24
CA VAL A 400 -6.74 -1.23 15.80
C VAL A 400 -5.79 -0.95 16.96
N PHE A 401 -6.23 -0.17 17.96
CA PHE A 401 -5.43 0.21 19.13
C PHE A 401 -5.59 -0.76 20.32
N GLY A 402 -6.22 -1.92 20.13
CA GLY A 402 -6.37 -2.94 21.19
C GLY A 402 -7.35 -2.58 22.32
N ASN A 403 -8.13 -1.50 22.16
CA ASN A 403 -9.10 -1.02 23.14
C ASN A 403 -10.53 -1.53 22.89
N TYR A 404 -10.71 -2.50 21.99
CA TYR A 404 -12.02 -3.06 21.69
C TYR A 404 -12.34 -4.25 22.60
N ALA A 405 -13.23 -4.04 23.57
CA ALA A 405 -13.84 -5.12 24.34
C ALA A 405 -15.10 -5.60 23.62
N ALA A 406 -15.05 -6.78 23.01
CA ALA A 406 -16.23 -7.49 22.51
C ALA A 406 -17.17 -7.74 23.71
N GLY A 407 -18.22 -6.94 23.85
CA GLY A 407 -19.18 -7.07 24.95
C GLY A 407 -19.84 -5.79 25.46
N LYS A 408 -19.36 -4.58 25.10
CA LYS A 408 -20.03 -3.32 25.52
C LYS A 408 -21.02 -2.73 24.51
N ALA A 409 -21.10 -3.22 23.27
CA ALA A 409 -21.89 -2.57 22.22
C ALA A 409 -23.39 -2.96 22.17
N HIS A 410 -23.90 -3.87 23.01
CA HIS A 410 -25.32 -4.30 22.98
C HIS A 410 -26.08 -4.11 24.31
N ARG A 411 -25.67 -3.17 25.17
CA ARG A 411 -26.52 -2.67 26.26
C ARG A 411 -26.74 -1.17 26.10
N ALA A 412 -27.55 -0.80 25.12
CA ALA A 412 -28.26 0.48 25.10
C ALA A 412 -29.72 0.20 24.72
#